data_AF-A0A914RHF8-F1
#
_entry.id   AF-A0A914RHF8-F1
#
_cell.length_a   1.000
_cell.length_b   1.000
_cell.length_c   1.000
_cell.angle_alpha   90.00
_cell.angle_beta   90.00
_cell.angle_gamma   90.00
#
_symmetry.space_group_name_H-M   'P 1'
#
loop_
_entity.id
_entity.type
_entity.pdbx_description
1 polymer ?
#
loop_
_entity_poly.entity_id
_entity_poly.type
_entity_poly.pdbx_seq_one_letter_code
_entity_poly.pdbx_strand_id
1 'polypeptide(L)'
;MIKLTFQILDGGPTGQPVQIATIGQQVYHKWTCDSETVDTFCAIIHSCFVDDGNGDKVELLNEDGCALDKYLLNNLEYPTDLIAGQEAHVYKYADRAEDQNAQSLKDMDP
;
A
#
# COMPACT_ATOMS: atom_id res chain seq x y z
N MET A 1 -15.46 16.89 5.36
CA MET A 1 -15.42 15.59 4.64
C MET A 1 -14.02 15.02 4.78
N ILE A 2 -13.84 13.69 4.95
CA ILE A 2 -12.50 13.06 4.96
C ILE A 2 -12.20 12.56 3.55
N LYS A 3 -11.00 12.82 3.05
CA LYS A 3 -10.55 12.37 1.73
C LYS A 3 -9.29 11.52 1.87
N LEU A 4 -9.30 10.30 1.35
CA LEU A 4 -8.13 9.44 1.28
C LEU A 4 -7.39 9.61 -0.06
N THR A 5 -6.07 9.69 0.02
CA THR A 5 -5.16 9.65 -1.14
C THR A 5 -4.14 8.53 -0.93
N PHE A 6 -3.98 7.67 -1.94
CA PHE A 6 -2.98 6.61 -1.98
C PHE A 6 -1.90 6.91 -3.02
N GLN A 7 -0.63 6.68 -2.65
CA GLN A 7 0.52 6.89 -3.52
C GLN A 7 1.57 5.80 -3.34
N ILE A 8 2.32 5.51 -4.40
CA ILE A 8 3.53 4.71 -4.37
C ILE A 8 4.70 5.65 -4.67
N LEU A 9 5.73 5.66 -3.81
CA LEU A 9 6.91 6.51 -3.94
C LEU A 9 8.15 5.67 -4.18
N ASP A 10 9.14 6.22 -4.87
CA ASP A 10 10.42 5.55 -5.12
C ASP A 10 11.28 5.49 -3.85
N GLY A 11 11.69 4.29 -3.45
CA GLY A 11 12.43 4.07 -2.21
C GLY A 11 11.58 4.28 -0.95
N GLY A 12 11.60 5.50 -0.41
CA GLY A 12 11.12 5.84 0.94
C GLY A 12 10.02 6.92 0.99
N PRO A 13 9.65 7.40 2.20
CA PRO A 13 8.50 8.31 2.41
C PRO A 13 8.63 9.70 1.77
N THR A 14 9.85 10.10 1.39
CA THR A 14 10.15 11.36 0.68
C THR A 14 10.44 11.15 -0.81
N GLY A 15 10.22 9.93 -1.31
CA GLY A 15 10.45 9.56 -2.70
C GLY A 15 9.52 10.29 -3.67
N GLN A 16 9.86 10.20 -4.95
CA GLN A 16 8.99 10.72 -6.01
C GLN A 16 7.88 9.72 -6.34
N PRO A 17 6.66 10.16 -6.71
CA PRO A 17 5.60 9.26 -7.12
C PRO A 17 6.00 8.37 -8.29
N VAL A 18 5.75 7.06 -8.17
CA VAL A 18 6.05 6.05 -9.16
C VAL A 18 4.76 5.55 -9.79
N GLN A 19 4.66 5.63 -11.11
CA GLN A 19 3.54 5.06 -11.87
C GLN A 19 3.85 3.68 -12.45
N ILE A 20 5.11 3.43 -12.75
CA ILE A 20 5.62 2.16 -13.30
C ILE A 20 6.86 1.80 -12.51
N ALA A 21 6.86 0.61 -11.92
CA ALA A 21 7.96 0.10 -11.12
C ALA A 21 8.48 -1.23 -11.70
N THR A 22 9.74 -1.54 -11.41
CA THR A 22 10.39 -2.79 -11.82
C THR A 22 10.33 -3.81 -10.70
N ILE A 23 10.27 -5.11 -11.01
CA ILE A 23 10.34 -6.17 -10.01
C ILE A 23 11.63 -6.02 -9.18
N GLY A 24 11.51 -6.12 -7.86
CA GLY A 24 12.58 -5.93 -6.90
C GLY A 24 12.89 -4.47 -6.57
N GLN A 25 12.27 -3.49 -7.25
CA GLN A 25 12.42 -2.09 -6.88
C GLN A 25 11.85 -1.84 -5.48
N GLN A 26 12.63 -1.15 -4.64
CA GLN A 26 12.16 -0.67 -3.35
C GLN A 26 11.21 0.51 -3.56
N VAL A 27 10.02 0.43 -2.98
CA VAL A 27 9.01 1.46 -3.03
C VAL A 27 8.42 1.70 -1.65
N TYR A 28 7.79 2.86 -1.49
CA TYR A 28 7.06 3.22 -0.28
C TYR A 28 5.59 3.44 -0.60
N HIS A 29 4.73 2.68 0.06
CA HIS A 29 3.30 2.89 0.01
C HIS A 29 2.88 3.93 1.02
N LYS A 30 2.13 4.94 0.58
CA LYS A 30 1.69 6.05 1.42
C LYS A 30 0.20 6.25 1.31
N TRP A 31 -0.45 6.29 2.46
CA TRP A 31 -1.83 6.71 2.64
C TRP A 31 -1.86 8.05 3.34
N THR A 32 -2.70 8.95 2.85
CA THR A 32 -2.88 10.28 3.45
C THR A 32 -4.36 10.59 3.49
N CYS A 33 -4.86 10.83 4.70
CA CYS A 33 -6.22 11.29 4.94
C CYS A 33 -6.20 12.80 5.15
N ASP A 34 -6.97 13.54 4.35
CA ASP A 34 -7.21 14.95 4.57
C ASP A 34 -8.55 15.13 5.27
N SER A 35 -8.58 15.93 6.34
CA SER A 35 -9.81 16.31 7.04
C SER A 35 -9.90 17.81 7.21
N GLU A 36 -11.11 18.36 7.15
CA GLU A 36 -11.39 19.78 7.42
C GLU A 36 -11.20 20.14 8.90
N THR A 37 -11.21 19.15 9.79
CA THR A 37 -11.00 19.33 11.23
C THR A 37 -9.64 18.78 11.63
N VAL A 38 -8.85 19.61 12.30
CA VAL A 38 -7.53 19.25 12.84
C VAL A 38 -7.69 18.56 14.19
N ASP A 39 -6.87 17.53 14.47
CA ASP A 39 -6.77 16.80 15.75
C ASP A 39 -8.02 16.06 16.25
N THR A 40 -9.02 15.84 15.38
CA THR A 40 -10.26 15.11 15.74
C THR A 40 -10.21 13.63 15.37
N PHE A 41 -9.41 13.25 14.38
CA PHE A 41 -9.46 11.93 13.75
C PHE A 41 -8.08 11.29 13.65
N CYS A 42 -8.06 9.97 13.77
CA CYS A 42 -6.92 9.13 13.42
C CYS A 42 -7.36 8.15 12.33
N ALA A 43 -6.52 7.95 11.33
CA ALA A 43 -6.71 7.00 10.26
C ALA A 43 -6.12 5.66 10.66
N ILE A 44 -6.86 4.58 10.40
CA ILE A 44 -6.38 3.22 10.47
C ILE A 44 -6.64 2.61 9.11
N ILE A 45 -5.62 2.01 8.51
CA ILE A 45 -5.78 1.31 7.26
C ILE A 45 -5.99 -0.16 7.59
N HIS A 46 -7.15 -0.68 7.22
CA HIS A 46 -7.53 -2.08 7.37
C HIS A 46 -7.61 -2.75 5.99
N SER A 47 -7.45 -4.08 5.94
CA SER A 47 -7.80 -4.88 4.75
C SER A 47 -7.17 -4.41 3.44
N CYS A 48 -5.87 -4.72 3.24
CA CYS A 48 -5.17 -4.48 1.99
C CYS A 48 -5.21 -5.72 1.11
N PHE A 49 -5.44 -5.55 -0.19
CA PHE A 49 -5.44 -6.67 -1.13
C PHE A 49 -4.46 -6.43 -2.28
N VAL A 50 -4.08 -7.53 -2.91
CA VAL A 50 -3.41 -7.54 -4.21
C VAL A 50 -4.14 -8.52 -5.10
N ASP A 51 -4.41 -8.07 -6.32
CA ASP A 51 -4.84 -8.92 -7.40
C ASP A 51 -3.67 -9.82 -7.85
N ASP A 52 -3.89 -11.13 -7.86
CA ASP A 52 -2.92 -12.13 -8.28
C ASP A 52 -2.78 -12.23 -9.81
N GLY A 53 -3.65 -11.55 -10.56
CA GLY A 53 -3.70 -11.54 -12.02
C GLY A 53 -4.67 -12.57 -12.62
N ASN A 54 -5.21 -13.48 -11.81
CA ASN A 54 -6.24 -14.44 -12.19
C ASN A 54 -7.65 -14.02 -11.72
N GLY A 55 -7.75 -12.84 -11.09
CA GLY A 55 -8.99 -12.33 -10.50
C GLY A 55 -9.20 -12.74 -9.05
N ASP A 56 -8.26 -13.48 -8.46
CA ASP A 56 -8.25 -13.76 -7.04
C ASP A 56 -7.53 -12.63 -6.29
N LYS A 57 -8.07 -12.29 -5.12
CA LYS A 57 -7.50 -11.27 -4.24
C LYS A 57 -6.76 -11.96 -3.10
N VAL A 58 -5.50 -11.62 -2.94
CA VAL A 58 -4.70 -12.03 -1.78
C VAL A 58 -4.72 -10.90 -0.77
N GLU A 59 -5.24 -11.20 0.43
CA GLU A 59 -5.25 -10.27 1.55
C GLU A 59 -3.86 -10.18 2.20
N LEU A 60 -3.40 -8.96 2.45
CA LEU A 60 -2.09 -8.68 3.04
C LEU A 60 -2.17 -8.05 4.42
N LEU A 61 -3.23 -7.29 4.69
CA LEU A 61 -3.56 -6.81 6.04
C LEU A 61 -4.91 -7.37 6.42
N ASN A 62 -5.08 -7.84 7.67
CA ASN A 62 -6.39 -8.24 8.17
C ASN A 62 -7.27 -7.03 8.52
N GLU A 63 -8.48 -7.31 9.03
CA GLU A 63 -9.45 -6.29 9.50
C GLU A 63 -8.91 -5.40 10.65
N ASP A 64 -7.89 -5.86 11.39
CA ASP A 64 -7.23 -5.08 12.44
C ASP A 64 -6.04 -4.25 11.92
N GLY A 65 -5.76 -4.26 10.61
CA GLY A 65 -4.62 -3.57 9.99
C GLY A 65 -3.26 -4.25 10.23
N CYS A 66 -3.26 -5.52 10.65
CA CYS A 66 -2.04 -6.30 10.89
C CYS A 66 -1.65 -7.09 9.64
N ALA A 67 -0.35 -7.10 9.33
CA ALA A 67 0.20 -7.83 8.20
C ALA A 67 0.04 -9.36 8.37
N LEU A 68 -0.59 -9.98 7.38
CA LEU A 68 -0.74 -11.43 7.25
C LEU A 68 0.54 -12.08 6.71
N ASP A 69 1.24 -11.41 5.78
CA ASP A 69 2.52 -11.85 5.24
C ASP A 69 3.57 -10.73 5.28
N LYS A 70 4.47 -10.82 6.27
CA LYS A 70 5.54 -9.86 6.52
C LYS A 70 6.69 -9.91 5.51
N TYR A 71 6.75 -10.93 4.67
CA TYR A 71 7.73 -10.98 3.58
C TYR A 71 7.29 -10.09 2.40
N LEU A 72 5.99 -9.94 2.20
CA LEU A 72 5.42 -9.10 1.15
C LEU A 72 5.16 -7.67 1.64
N LEU A 73 4.62 -7.53 2.85
CA LEU A 73 4.32 -6.23 3.45
C LEU A 73 4.42 -6.30 4.97
N ASN A 74 5.23 -5.43 5.58
CA ASN A 74 5.26 -5.32 7.04
C ASN A 74 4.03 -4.57 7.58
N ASN A 75 3.85 -4.60 8.90
CA ASN A 75 2.84 -3.77 9.56
C ASN A 75 3.08 -2.30 9.21
N LEU A 76 2.01 -1.58 8.85
CA LEU A 76 2.12 -0.18 8.49
C LEU A 76 2.64 0.67 9.64
N GLU A 77 3.47 1.65 9.30
CA GLU A 77 3.88 2.72 10.20
C GLU A 77 2.91 3.88 10.10
N TYR A 78 2.65 4.55 11.22
CA TYR A 78 1.77 5.72 11.30
C TYR A 78 2.55 6.94 11.79
N PRO A 79 3.29 7.64 10.90
CA PRO A 79 4.10 8.79 11.29
C PRO A 79 3.28 9.97 11.84
N THR A 80 2.01 10.09 11.44
CA THR A 80 1.06 11.05 11.98
C THR A 80 -0.33 10.41 12.05
N ASP A 81 -1.26 11.05 12.77
CA ASP A 81 -2.63 10.55 12.95
C ASP A 81 -3.36 10.32 11.62
N LEU A 82 -2.96 10.98 10.53
CA LEU A 82 -3.64 10.90 9.23
C LEU A 82 -2.75 10.37 8.11
N ILE A 83 -1.56 9.86 8.44
CA ILE A 83 -0.63 9.29 7.46
C ILE A 83 -0.23 7.90 7.92
N ALA A 84 -0.42 6.94 7.02
CA ALA A 84 0.15 5.61 7.15
C ALA A 84 1.13 5.35 6.00
N GLY A 85 2.11 4.50 6.22
CA GLY A 85 2.91 4.00 5.12
C GLY A 85 3.86 2.88 5.48
N GLN A 86 4.42 2.27 4.45
CA GLN A 86 5.28 1.10 4.60
C GLN A 86 6.21 0.95 3.39
N GLU A 87 7.46 0.62 3.65
CA GLU A 87 8.40 0.18 2.61
C GLU A 87 8.12 -1.27 2.21
N ALA A 88 8.15 -1.52 0.91
CA ALA A 88 8.00 -2.84 0.31
C ALA A 88 8.85 -2.97 -0.95
N HIS A 89 9.03 -4.20 -1.42
CA HIS A 89 9.67 -4.47 -2.70
C HIS A 89 8.61 -4.89 -3.70
N VAL A 90 8.69 -4.36 -4.91
CA VAL A 90 7.75 -4.72 -5.97
C VAL A 90 7.94 -6.18 -6.38
N TYR A 91 6.85 -6.94 -6.48
CA TYR A 91 6.90 -8.36 -6.80
C TYR A 91 5.88 -8.74 -7.89
N LYS A 92 5.94 -10.01 -8.32
CA LYS A 92 4.93 -10.63 -9.18
C LYS A 92 4.64 -12.04 -8.68
N TYR A 93 3.42 -12.50 -8.90
CA TYR A 93 3.09 -13.91 -8.75
C TYR A 93 3.61 -14.71 -9.95
N ALA A 94 4.09 -15.93 -9.68
CA ALA A 94 4.81 -16.76 -10.65
C ALA A 94 3.93 -17.21 -11.84
N ASP A 95 2.62 -17.31 -11.63
CA ASP A 95 1.68 -17.83 -12.62
C ASP A 95 1.22 -16.77 -13.64
N ARG A 96 1.81 -15.57 -13.57
CA ARG A 96 1.47 -14.44 -14.44
C ARG A 96 2.26 -14.48 -15.75
N ALA A 97 1.56 -14.35 -16.88
CA ALA A 97 2.18 -14.22 -18.20
C ALA A 97 3.17 -13.04 -18.25
N GLU A 98 4.28 -13.21 -18.99
CA GLU A 98 5.45 -12.31 -18.98
C GLU A 98 5.16 -10.85 -19.35
N ASP A 99 4.02 -10.58 -20.01
CA ASP A 99 3.63 -9.27 -20.55
C ASP A 99 2.86 -8.37 -19.56
N GLN A 100 2.69 -8.78 -18.29
CA GLN A 100 1.89 -8.03 -17.32
C GLN A 100 2.74 -7.33 -16.25
N ASN A 101 2.54 -6.01 -16.13
CA ASN A 101 3.28 -5.08 -15.27
C ASN A 101 3.46 -5.54 -13.83
N ALA A 102 4.61 -5.22 -13.23
CA ALA A 102 4.92 -5.50 -11.83
C ALA A 102 3.80 -5.03 -10.87
N GLN A 103 3.44 -5.87 -9.89
CA GLN A 103 2.33 -5.57 -8.98
C GLN A 103 2.86 -4.82 -7.77
N SER A 104 2.28 -3.65 -7.52
CA SER A 104 2.39 -2.92 -6.27
C SER A 104 0.97 -2.85 -5.70
N LEU A 105 0.83 -2.92 -4.37
CA LEU A 105 -0.46 -2.95 -3.65
C LEU A 105 -1.53 -2.11 -4.35
N LYS A 106 -2.67 -2.72 -4.67
CA LYS A 106 -3.78 -2.03 -5.34
C LYS A 106 -5.01 -2.13 -4.46
N ASP A 107 -5.55 -0.96 -4.17
CA ASP A 107 -6.82 -0.72 -3.50
C ASP A 107 -6.76 -0.90 -1.98
N MET A 108 -7.06 0.20 -1.32
CA MET A 108 -7.13 0.36 0.14
C MET A 108 -8.36 1.23 0.40
N ASP A 109 -9.37 0.65 1.04
CA ASP A 109 -10.55 1.36 1.55
C ASP A 109 -10.19 1.82 2.98
N PRO A 110 -10.42 3.10 3.36
CA PRO A 110 -10.21 3.57 4.72
C PRO A 110 -11.32 3.15 5.69
#